data_AF-A0A3M1DPY5-F1
#
_entry.id   AF-A0A3M1DPY5-F1
#
_cell.length_a   1.000
_cell.length_b   1.000
_cell.length_c   1.000
_cell.angle_alpha   90.00
_cell.angle_beta   90.00
_cell.angle_gamma   90.00
#
_symmetry.space_group_name_H-M   'P 1'
#
loop_
_entity.id
_entity.type
_entity.pdbx_description
1 polymer ?
#
loop_
_entity_poly.entity_id
_entity_poly.type
_entity_poly.pdbx_seq_one_letter_code
_entity_poly.pdbx_strand_id
1 'polypeptide(L)'
;MAGAGTTGATMIAVRSGGRRYAGSFAGLTFALLVWLFGPVGSLVPICVLAGIILHVAVHMVERDILAWLRRSRTRTDALIALLVTSVTVAYDLMAAVGLGVGIAVLLFVAEQVRSPVIHRRTTAADRHSVRVRPGEHYELLERHGEDIVIYELRGSLFFATADKLFEQVSPDLDRCQWMILNLRRVSQVDLSALRILRQMADRLEAHGGMLLFTNVHKEMGTSRKVQKSLRKISPGRPVVNVLTFSDTDEALEYAEDALLEGLGARLPEPERPLPLEQTELCRDMTPEQVAALAAECRQLGLKQGENLFRVGDEGNALYVVTLGEVDILLPTGKHHHKRLAKCGPGSFFGEISLLEPGPRAATAQVVRDASLLEFDRAALEELAQRQPAAAVALLETLGRSLGKDLRWSARELRRLAQW
;
A
#
# COMPACT_ATOMS: atom_id res chain seq x y z
N MET A 1 46.69 24.55 -18.02
CA MET A 1 45.25 24.91 -18.05
C MET A 1 44.43 23.65 -17.93
N ALA A 2 43.39 23.65 -17.09
CA ALA A 2 42.42 22.56 -17.08
C ALA A 2 41.54 22.66 -18.36
N GLY A 3 41.21 21.52 -18.96
CA GLY A 3 40.31 21.44 -20.12
C GLY A 3 38.97 20.82 -19.75
N ALA A 4 37.92 21.24 -20.45
CA ALA A 4 36.58 20.67 -20.34
C ALA A 4 35.99 20.42 -21.73
N GLY A 5 34.91 19.64 -21.81
CA GLY A 5 34.19 19.41 -23.06
C GLY A 5 33.60 20.71 -23.61
N THR A 6 33.69 20.91 -24.93
CA THR A 6 33.17 22.12 -25.61
C THR A 6 31.92 21.78 -26.42
N THR A 7 30.75 22.23 -25.95
CA THR A 7 29.45 21.93 -26.58
C THR A 7 29.37 22.35 -28.05
N GLY A 8 29.88 23.53 -28.39
CA GLY A 8 29.85 24.05 -29.76
C GLY A 8 30.64 23.21 -30.77
N ALA A 9 31.91 22.89 -30.46
CA ALA A 9 32.74 22.09 -31.35
C ALA A 9 32.22 20.65 -31.47
N THR A 10 31.70 20.08 -30.38
CA THR A 10 31.06 18.75 -30.41
C THR A 10 29.81 18.75 -31.29
N MET A 11 28.95 19.78 -31.20
CA MET A 11 27.76 19.90 -32.03
C MET A 11 28.10 20.02 -33.52
N ILE A 12 29.12 20.81 -33.87
CA ILE A 12 29.60 20.94 -35.25
C ILE A 12 30.15 19.59 -35.74
N ALA A 13 31.00 18.93 -34.94
CA ALA A 13 31.56 17.63 -35.30
C ALA A 13 30.46 16.60 -35.57
N VAL A 14 29.44 16.51 -34.70
CA VAL A 14 28.31 15.58 -34.88
C VAL A 14 27.47 15.91 -36.11
N ARG A 15 27.12 17.20 -36.32
CA ARG A 15 26.37 17.64 -37.50
C ARG A 15 27.13 17.40 -38.81
N SER A 16 28.46 17.44 -38.77
CA SER A 16 29.34 17.11 -39.88
C SER A 16 29.64 15.61 -40.01
N GLY A 17 28.98 14.74 -39.25
CA GLY A 17 29.14 13.27 -39.33
C GLY A 17 30.36 12.70 -38.60
N GLY A 18 31.07 13.51 -37.80
CA GLY A 18 32.22 13.14 -37.01
C GLY A 18 31.89 12.19 -35.86
N ARG A 19 32.79 11.23 -35.60
CA ARG A 19 32.66 10.19 -34.55
C ARG A 19 33.89 10.21 -33.63
N ARG A 20 34.35 9.04 -33.16
CA ARG A 20 35.38 8.85 -32.11
C ARG A 20 36.70 9.60 -32.32
N TYR A 21 37.15 9.77 -33.57
CA TYR A 21 38.45 10.39 -33.88
C TYR A 21 38.38 11.88 -34.24
N ALA A 22 37.17 12.46 -34.31
CA ALA A 22 37.01 13.86 -34.72
C ALA A 22 37.76 14.82 -33.78
N GLY A 23 37.76 14.55 -32.47
CA GLY A 23 38.50 15.34 -31.48
C GLY A 23 40.01 15.25 -31.64
N SER A 24 40.56 14.04 -31.83
CA SER A 24 41.99 13.83 -32.06
C SER A 24 42.47 14.50 -33.35
N PHE A 25 41.67 14.40 -34.41
CA PHE A 25 41.97 15.05 -35.69
C PHE A 25 41.93 16.58 -35.55
N ALA A 26 40.88 17.13 -34.95
CA ALA A 26 40.79 18.57 -34.70
C ALA A 26 41.96 19.10 -33.86
N GLY A 27 42.38 18.36 -32.83
CA GLY A 27 43.55 18.71 -32.01
C GLY A 27 44.86 18.68 -32.80
N LEU A 28 45.07 17.65 -33.64
CA LEU A 28 46.24 17.56 -34.52
C LEU A 28 46.25 18.68 -35.57
N THR A 29 45.12 18.96 -36.20
CA THR A 29 44.97 20.05 -37.16
C THR A 29 45.24 21.40 -36.50
N PHE A 30 44.72 21.62 -35.29
CA PHE A 30 44.98 22.84 -34.53
C PHE A 30 46.48 22.98 -34.20
N ALA A 31 47.13 21.90 -33.74
CA ALA A 31 48.57 21.91 -33.47
C ALA A 31 49.39 22.22 -34.74
N LEU A 32 49.03 21.63 -35.87
CA LEU A 32 49.66 21.89 -37.16
C LEU A 32 49.49 23.35 -37.60
N LEU A 33 48.28 23.90 -37.49
CA LEU A 33 48.00 25.29 -37.84
C LEU A 33 48.80 26.27 -36.97
N VAL A 34 48.90 26.02 -35.67
CA VAL A 34 49.71 26.84 -34.76
C VAL A 34 51.19 26.75 -35.11
N TRP A 35 51.69 25.56 -35.47
CA TRP A 35 53.09 25.37 -35.86
C TRP A 35 53.45 26.09 -37.17
N LEU A 36 52.59 26.02 -38.20
CA LEU A 36 52.84 26.66 -39.49
C LEU A 36 52.54 28.17 -39.51
N PHE A 37 51.44 28.61 -38.89
CA PHE A 37 50.91 29.97 -39.00
C PHE A 37 51.03 30.80 -37.71
N GLY A 38 51.73 30.29 -36.70
CA GLY A 38 51.95 30.99 -35.42
C GLY A 38 52.41 32.45 -35.57
N PRO A 39 53.41 32.77 -36.42
CA PRO A 39 53.88 34.15 -36.62
C PRO A 39 52.80 35.07 -37.21
N VAL A 40 51.98 34.57 -38.14
CA VAL A 40 50.87 35.34 -38.75
C VAL A 40 49.75 35.59 -37.75
N GLY A 41 49.54 34.66 -36.81
CA GLY A 41 48.58 34.81 -35.72
C GLY A 41 48.85 36.04 -34.83
N SER A 42 50.11 36.51 -34.74
CA SER A 42 50.46 37.71 -33.97
C SER A 42 49.93 39.02 -34.58
N LEU A 43 49.53 39.00 -35.86
CA LEU A 43 48.95 40.15 -36.57
C LEU A 43 47.44 40.32 -36.29
N VAL A 44 46.80 39.36 -35.61
CA VAL A 44 45.37 39.42 -35.31
C VAL A 44 45.09 40.53 -34.30
N PRO A 45 44.27 41.54 -34.63
CA PRO A 45 43.95 42.61 -33.69
C PRO A 45 43.17 42.09 -32.49
N ILE A 46 43.52 42.53 -31.28
CA ILE A 46 42.85 42.15 -30.02
C ILE A 46 41.35 42.45 -30.06
N CYS A 47 40.94 43.49 -30.79
CA CYS A 47 39.53 43.86 -30.98
C CYS A 47 38.70 42.73 -31.61
N VAL A 48 39.29 41.94 -32.52
CA VAL A 48 38.61 40.80 -33.16
C VAL A 48 38.35 39.68 -32.14
N LEU A 49 39.35 39.36 -31.30
CA LEU A 49 39.20 38.38 -30.22
C LEU A 49 38.15 38.84 -29.20
N ALA A 50 38.17 40.12 -28.79
CA ALA A 50 37.20 40.68 -27.86
C ALA A 50 35.76 40.58 -28.42
N GLY A 51 35.58 40.86 -29.71
CA GLY A 51 34.28 40.70 -30.38
C GLY A 51 33.76 39.27 -30.36
N ILE A 52 34.63 38.28 -30.60
CA ILE A 52 34.28 36.86 -30.53
C ILE A 52 33.87 36.46 -29.11
N ILE A 53 34.65 36.86 -28.10
CA ILE A 53 34.35 36.55 -26.69
C ILE A 53 33.00 37.16 -26.27
N LEU A 54 32.74 38.42 -26.64
CA LEU A 54 31.48 39.09 -26.32
C LEU A 54 30.28 38.40 -26.98
N HIS A 55 30.41 38.00 -28.25
CA HIS A 55 29.37 37.27 -28.96
C HIS A 55 29.04 35.94 -28.28
N VAL A 56 30.06 35.17 -27.91
CA VAL A 56 29.89 33.90 -27.19
C VAL A 56 29.26 34.12 -25.82
N ALA A 57 29.74 35.11 -25.06
CA ALA A 57 29.21 35.44 -23.74
C ALA A 57 27.71 35.76 -23.79
N VAL A 58 27.27 36.60 -24.74
CA VAL A 58 25.85 36.96 -24.88
C VAL A 58 24.97 35.75 -25.23
N HIS A 59 25.49 34.79 -26.02
CA HIS A 59 24.75 33.57 -26.37
C HIS A 59 24.70 32.54 -25.22
N MET A 60 25.60 32.62 -24.25
CA MET A 60 25.60 31.75 -23.07
C MET A 60 24.63 32.21 -21.97
N VAL A 61 24.14 33.46 -22.02
CA VAL A 61 23.21 33.97 -21.00
C VAL A 61 21.82 33.39 -21.21
N GLU A 62 21.41 32.49 -20.33
CA GLU A 62 20.05 31.95 -20.29
C GLU A 62 19.05 33.03 -19.83
N ARG A 63 18.15 33.43 -20.73
CA ARG A 63 17.11 34.44 -20.44
C ARG A 63 15.91 33.87 -19.68
N ASP A 64 15.82 32.55 -19.59
CA ASP A 64 14.67 31.84 -19.00
C ASP A 64 14.59 31.97 -17.46
N ILE A 65 15.69 32.31 -16.80
CA ILE A 65 15.76 32.54 -15.34
C ILE A 65 14.76 33.62 -14.91
N LEU A 66 14.63 34.69 -15.71
CA LEU A 66 13.67 35.78 -15.49
C LEU A 66 12.21 35.32 -15.68
N ALA A 67 11.97 34.35 -16.57
CA ALA A 67 10.66 33.76 -16.76
C ALA A 67 10.26 32.85 -15.58
N TRP A 68 11.23 32.13 -15.00
CA TRP A 68 11.00 31.26 -13.83
C TRP A 68 10.63 32.04 -12.57
N LEU A 69 11.11 33.28 -12.43
CA LEU A 69 10.75 34.18 -11.32
C LEU A 69 9.24 34.50 -11.27
N ARG A 70 8.57 34.47 -12.43
CA ARG A 70 7.13 34.81 -12.52
C ARG A 70 6.23 33.66 -12.06
N ARG A 71 6.67 32.41 -12.11
CA ARG A 71 5.86 31.23 -11.74
C ARG A 71 6.07 30.85 -10.27
N SER A 72 5.00 30.82 -9.48
CA SER A 72 5.08 30.59 -8.02
C SER A 72 5.80 29.29 -7.62
N ARG A 73 5.73 28.23 -8.42
CA ARG A 73 6.34 26.92 -8.12
C ARG A 73 7.86 26.89 -8.33
N THR A 74 8.41 27.73 -9.21
CA THR A 74 9.83 27.75 -9.57
C THR A 74 10.57 28.98 -9.03
N ARG A 75 9.91 29.76 -8.15
CA ARG A 75 10.49 31.00 -7.59
C ARG A 75 11.73 30.74 -6.75
N THR A 76 11.73 29.68 -5.95
CA THR A 76 12.88 29.30 -5.12
C THR A 76 14.09 29.01 -5.99
N ASP A 77 13.92 28.21 -7.04
CA ASP A 77 15.00 27.80 -7.94
C ASP A 77 15.58 29.00 -8.69
N ALA A 78 14.72 29.92 -9.14
CA ALA A 78 15.14 31.17 -9.78
C ALA A 78 15.92 32.10 -8.82
N LEU A 79 15.49 32.22 -7.55
CA LEU A 79 16.19 33.03 -6.56
C LEU A 79 17.58 32.46 -6.24
N ILE A 80 17.70 31.13 -6.14
CA ILE A 80 18.99 30.46 -5.92
C ILE A 80 19.91 30.67 -7.11
N ALA A 81 19.40 30.51 -8.34
CA ALA A 81 20.16 30.77 -9.56
C ALA A 81 20.68 32.21 -9.59
N LEU A 82 19.81 33.20 -9.34
CA LEU A 82 20.20 34.61 -9.28
C LEU A 82 21.23 34.90 -8.19
N LEU A 83 21.09 34.29 -7.01
CA LEU A 83 22.04 34.42 -5.92
C LEU A 83 23.42 33.86 -6.32
N VAL A 84 23.47 32.64 -6.86
CA VAL A 84 24.72 32.00 -7.31
C VAL A 84 25.36 32.80 -8.43
N THR A 85 24.58 33.29 -9.41
CA THR A 85 25.08 34.17 -10.47
C THR A 85 25.65 35.46 -9.91
N SER A 86 24.96 36.09 -8.94
CA SER A 86 25.43 37.33 -8.32
C SER A 86 26.75 37.13 -7.56
N VAL A 87 26.88 36.04 -6.82
CA VAL A 87 28.14 35.69 -6.12
C VAL A 87 29.26 35.39 -7.12
N THR A 88 28.95 34.74 -8.25
CA THR A 88 29.93 34.47 -9.32
C THR A 88 30.48 35.78 -9.91
N VAL A 89 29.62 36.79 -10.11
CA VAL A 89 30.02 38.09 -10.68
C VAL A 89 30.75 38.96 -9.66
N ALA A 90 30.34 38.94 -8.39
CA ALA A 90 30.88 39.84 -7.37
C ALA A 90 32.15 39.33 -6.66
N TYR A 91 32.34 38.00 -6.59
CA TYR A 91 33.42 37.39 -5.81
C TYR A 91 34.25 36.40 -6.64
N ASP A 92 33.82 35.15 -6.72
CA ASP A 92 34.54 34.07 -7.36
C ASP A 92 33.62 32.90 -7.74
N LEU A 93 33.97 32.18 -8.81
CA LEU A 93 33.22 31.04 -9.31
C LEU A 93 33.24 29.86 -8.33
N MET A 94 34.37 29.56 -7.67
CA MET A 94 34.46 28.41 -6.76
C MET A 94 33.56 28.62 -5.53
N ALA A 95 33.53 29.85 -4.99
CA ALA A 95 32.65 30.22 -3.90
C ALA A 95 31.17 30.09 -4.29
N ALA A 96 30.79 30.54 -5.48
CA ALA A 96 29.42 30.46 -5.99
C ALA A 96 28.95 29.01 -6.17
N VAL A 97 29.80 28.14 -6.74
CA VAL A 97 29.48 26.71 -6.89
C VAL A 97 29.29 26.04 -5.53
N GLY A 98 30.18 26.30 -4.57
CA GLY A 98 30.04 25.76 -3.21
C GLY A 98 28.75 26.19 -2.54
N LEU A 99 28.38 27.47 -2.66
CA LEU A 99 27.12 28.00 -2.14
C LEU A 99 25.91 27.34 -2.80
N GLY A 100 25.91 27.22 -4.13
CA GLY A 100 24.81 26.60 -4.89
C GLY A 100 24.58 25.14 -4.49
N VAL A 101 25.65 24.35 -4.38
CA VAL A 101 25.58 22.96 -3.94
C VAL A 101 25.09 22.87 -2.48
N GLY A 102 25.60 23.72 -1.59
CA GLY A 102 25.18 23.75 -0.19
C GLY A 102 23.67 24.04 -0.03
N ILE A 103 23.16 25.04 -0.75
CA ILE A 103 21.73 25.37 -0.75
C ILE A 103 20.90 24.21 -1.34
N ALA A 104 21.34 23.60 -2.44
CA ALA A 104 20.64 22.48 -3.06
C ALA A 104 20.52 21.29 -2.09
N VAL A 105 21.58 20.95 -1.36
CA VAL A 105 21.57 19.90 -0.34
C VAL A 105 20.61 20.25 0.79
N LEU A 106 20.64 21.48 1.30
CA LEU A 106 19.75 21.92 2.38
C LEU A 106 18.26 21.87 1.96
N LEU A 107 17.94 22.30 0.75
CA LEU A 107 16.57 22.26 0.22
C LEU A 107 16.08 20.85 0.02
N PHE A 108 16.93 19.97 -0.51
CA PHE A 108 16.62 18.55 -0.66
C PHE A 108 16.27 17.91 0.70
N VAL A 109 17.09 18.16 1.72
CA VAL A 109 16.83 17.67 3.09
C VAL A 109 15.53 18.26 3.64
N ALA A 110 15.29 19.56 3.46
CA ALA A 110 14.07 20.22 3.93
C ALA A 110 12.81 19.66 3.24
N GLU A 111 12.88 19.36 1.95
CA GLU A 111 11.78 18.78 1.19
C GLU A 111 11.51 17.32 1.62
N GLN A 112 12.58 16.54 1.83
CA GLN A 112 12.47 15.16 2.31
C GLN A 112 11.83 15.09 3.71
N VAL A 113 12.18 16.00 4.61
CA VAL A 113 11.62 16.07 5.97
C VAL A 113 10.16 16.55 5.99
N ARG A 114 9.73 17.34 5.00
CA ARG A 114 8.34 17.86 4.91
C ARG A 114 7.36 16.87 4.30
N SER A 115 7.83 15.82 3.63
CA SER A 115 6.95 14.80 3.07
C SER A 115 6.17 14.09 4.19
N PRO A 116 4.83 14.00 4.11
CA PRO A 116 4.06 13.40 5.19
C PRO A 116 4.27 11.88 5.17
N VAL A 117 4.63 11.36 6.35
CA VAL A 117 4.93 9.95 6.62
C VAL A 117 3.67 9.12 6.61
N ILE A 118 2.60 9.65 7.20
CA ILE A 118 1.28 9.02 7.21
C ILE A 118 0.59 9.33 5.88
N HIS A 119 0.40 8.29 5.06
CA HIS A 119 -0.42 8.38 3.87
C HIS A 119 -1.91 8.39 4.23
N ARG A 120 -2.30 7.55 5.19
CA ARG A 120 -3.69 7.34 5.59
C ARG A 120 -3.77 6.84 7.03
N ARG A 121 -4.78 7.33 7.78
CA ARG A 121 -5.22 6.79 9.07
C ARG A 121 -6.64 6.26 8.90
N THR A 122 -6.91 5.06 9.38
CA THR A 122 -8.25 4.44 9.38
C THR A 122 -8.44 3.62 10.65
N THR A 123 -9.66 3.42 11.11
CA THR A 123 -9.96 2.53 12.24
C THR A 123 -10.68 1.25 11.78
N ALA A 124 -10.82 0.26 12.67
CA ALA A 124 -11.64 -0.91 12.36
C ALA A 124 -13.13 -0.57 12.22
N ALA A 125 -13.58 0.59 12.74
CA ALA A 125 -14.93 1.10 12.50
C ALA A 125 -15.12 1.55 11.03
N ASP A 126 -14.06 2.03 10.37
CA ASP A 126 -14.12 2.42 8.95
C ASP A 126 -13.98 1.23 8.00
N ARG A 127 -13.23 0.21 8.41
CA ARG A 127 -12.84 -0.93 7.60
C ARG A 127 -12.73 -2.17 8.46
N HIS A 128 -13.50 -3.19 8.10
CA HIS A 128 -13.36 -4.52 8.67
C HIS A 128 -12.44 -5.41 7.83
N SER A 129 -11.92 -6.48 8.44
CA SER A 129 -11.32 -7.56 7.65
C SER A 129 -12.38 -8.22 6.76
N VAL A 130 -11.91 -8.92 5.72
CA VAL A 130 -12.78 -9.70 4.82
C VAL A 130 -13.37 -10.96 5.47
N ARG A 131 -13.08 -11.23 6.74
CA ARG A 131 -13.65 -12.36 7.48
C ARG A 131 -15.15 -12.15 7.64
N VAL A 132 -15.93 -13.12 7.14
CA VAL A 132 -17.39 -13.12 7.29
C VAL A 132 -17.71 -13.47 8.72
N ARG A 133 -18.45 -12.58 9.40
CA ARG A 133 -18.81 -12.73 10.80
C ARG A 133 -20.33 -12.62 11.03
N PRO A 134 -20.84 -13.20 12.11
CA PRO A 134 -22.19 -12.97 12.58
C PRO A 134 -22.53 -11.49 12.75
N GLY A 135 -23.80 -11.14 12.58
CA GLY A 135 -24.28 -9.77 12.74
C GLY A 135 -23.91 -9.14 14.09
N GLU A 136 -23.94 -9.93 15.18
CA GLU A 136 -23.61 -9.46 16.54
C GLU A 136 -22.15 -9.02 16.67
N HIS A 137 -21.24 -9.75 16.02
CA HIS A 137 -19.82 -9.41 16.02
C HIS A 137 -19.58 -8.11 15.27
N TYR A 138 -20.28 -7.87 14.15
CA TYR A 138 -20.18 -6.59 13.44
C TYR A 138 -20.65 -5.42 14.31
N GLU A 139 -21.73 -5.56 15.09
CA GLU A 139 -22.17 -4.48 15.98
C GLU A 139 -21.15 -4.16 17.08
N LEU A 140 -20.50 -5.19 17.65
CA LEU A 140 -19.42 -5.00 18.61
C LEU A 140 -18.22 -4.29 17.97
N LEU A 141 -17.83 -4.71 16.76
CA LEU A 141 -16.74 -4.09 16.00
C LEU A 141 -17.06 -2.66 15.56
N GLU A 142 -18.32 -2.32 15.27
CA GLU A 142 -18.72 -0.94 14.97
C GLU A 142 -18.64 -0.04 16.22
N ARG A 143 -18.98 -0.57 17.40
CA ARG A 143 -18.93 0.17 18.67
C ARG A 143 -17.51 0.34 19.22
N HIS A 144 -16.68 -0.69 19.10
CA HIS A 144 -15.32 -0.74 19.64
C HIS A 144 -14.21 -0.64 18.58
N GLY A 145 -14.57 -0.38 17.32
CA GLY A 145 -13.61 -0.36 16.22
C GLY A 145 -12.55 0.75 16.29
N GLU A 146 -12.76 1.76 17.13
CA GLU A 146 -11.76 2.81 17.43
C GLU A 146 -10.58 2.28 18.26
N ASP A 147 -10.73 1.11 18.91
CA ASP A 147 -9.64 0.47 19.67
C ASP A 147 -8.58 -0.16 18.75
N ILE A 148 -8.89 -0.28 17.45
CA ILE A 148 -7.98 -0.78 16.41
C ILE A 148 -7.71 0.34 15.40
N VAL A 149 -6.48 0.83 15.36
CA VAL A 149 -6.05 1.94 14.49
C VAL A 149 -5.05 1.45 13.45
N ILE A 150 -5.25 1.83 12.20
CA ILE A 150 -4.41 1.44 11.07
C ILE A 150 -3.78 2.69 10.46
N TYR A 151 -2.45 2.67 10.34
CA TYR A 151 -1.67 3.69 9.65
C TYR A 151 -1.00 3.12 8.40
N GLU A 152 -1.34 3.66 7.24
CA GLU A 152 -0.61 3.42 6.00
C GLU A 152 0.54 4.42 5.92
N LEU A 153 1.78 3.92 5.98
CA LEU A 153 2.98 4.75 5.96
C LEU A 153 3.58 4.81 4.55
N ARG A 154 4.25 5.93 4.24
CA ARG A 154 4.95 6.14 2.98
C ARG A 154 6.30 6.84 3.17
N GLY A 155 7.21 6.61 2.21
CA GLY A 155 8.51 7.30 2.16
C GLY A 155 9.61 6.54 2.91
N SER A 156 10.52 7.28 3.55
CA SER A 156 11.64 6.71 4.32
C SER A 156 11.47 7.01 5.81
N LEU A 157 11.66 5.99 6.65
CA LEU A 157 11.67 6.13 8.10
C LEU A 157 13.11 6.26 8.58
N PHE A 158 13.51 7.49 8.87
CA PHE A 158 14.75 7.85 9.55
C PHE A 158 14.41 8.63 10.82
N PHE A 159 15.40 9.00 11.63
CA PHE A 159 15.17 9.62 12.94
C PHE A 159 14.13 10.77 12.91
N ALA A 160 14.29 11.76 12.02
CA ALA A 160 13.40 12.92 11.99
C ALA A 160 11.97 12.60 11.50
N THR A 161 11.78 11.65 10.57
CA THR A 161 10.44 11.24 10.14
C THR A 161 9.77 10.30 11.14
N ALA A 162 10.54 9.48 11.85
CA ALA A 162 10.06 8.62 12.91
C ALA A 162 9.59 9.44 14.13
N ASP A 163 10.30 10.50 14.52
CA ASP A 163 9.85 11.41 15.59
C ASP A 163 8.53 12.10 15.23
N LYS A 164 8.41 12.60 14.00
CA LYS A 164 7.15 13.16 13.50
C LYS A 164 6.02 12.14 13.49
N LEU A 165 6.31 10.90 13.10
CA LEU A 165 5.35 9.81 13.17
C LEU A 165 4.90 9.61 14.63
N PHE A 166 5.85 9.51 15.57
CA PHE A 166 5.56 9.35 16.99
C PHE A 166 4.66 10.47 17.53
N GLU A 167 4.94 11.73 17.21
CA GLU A 167 4.09 12.86 17.60
C GLU A 167 2.68 12.76 17.01
N GLN A 168 2.56 12.41 15.72
CA GLN A 168 1.27 12.31 15.03
C GLN A 168 0.42 11.13 15.50
N VAL A 169 1.04 10.02 15.90
CA VAL A 169 0.35 8.82 16.40
C VAL A 169 0.18 8.81 17.91
N SER A 170 0.85 9.69 18.66
CA SER A 170 0.76 9.76 20.13
C SER A 170 -0.68 9.84 20.67
N PRO A 171 -1.63 10.59 20.07
CA PRO A 171 -3.01 10.61 20.56
C PRO A 171 -3.70 9.24 20.53
N ASP A 172 -3.32 8.39 19.58
CA ASP A 172 -3.87 7.05 19.42
C ASP A 172 -3.08 6.01 20.21
N LEU A 173 -1.76 6.19 20.36
CA LEU A 173 -0.91 5.30 21.16
C LEU A 173 -1.40 5.14 22.61
N ASP A 174 -2.02 6.18 23.17
CA ASP A 174 -2.52 6.16 24.55
C ASP A 174 -3.96 5.63 24.67
N ARG A 175 -4.64 5.35 23.55
CA ARG A 175 -6.06 4.99 23.51
C ARG A 175 -6.32 3.63 22.86
N CYS A 176 -5.68 3.34 21.74
CA CYS A 176 -5.93 2.12 20.99
C CYS A 176 -5.28 0.91 21.67
N GLN A 177 -5.95 -0.24 21.59
CA GLN A 177 -5.39 -1.51 22.03
C GLN A 177 -4.55 -2.16 20.92
N TRP A 178 -4.91 -1.99 19.64
CA TRP A 178 -4.13 -2.51 18.53
C TRP A 178 -3.79 -1.41 17.53
N MET A 179 -2.49 -1.24 17.26
CA MET A 179 -2.01 -0.32 16.23
C MET A 179 -1.37 -1.08 15.08
N ILE A 180 -1.91 -0.93 13.87
CA ILE A 180 -1.42 -1.59 12.66
C ILE A 180 -0.64 -0.60 11.81
N LEU A 181 0.66 -0.83 11.62
CA LEU A 181 1.53 -0.05 10.75
C LEU A 181 1.74 -0.79 9.43
N ASN A 182 1.20 -0.26 8.33
CA ASN A 182 1.41 -0.77 6.99
C ASN A 182 2.62 -0.09 6.33
N LEU A 183 3.64 -0.89 6.04
CA LEU A 183 4.92 -0.45 5.49
C LEU A 183 5.04 -0.67 3.97
N ARG A 184 3.95 -0.99 3.26
CA ARG A 184 3.97 -1.30 1.82
C ARG A 184 4.65 -0.23 0.96
N ARG A 185 4.42 1.05 1.28
CA ARG A 185 4.98 2.21 0.56
C ARG A 185 6.19 2.83 1.26
N VAL A 186 6.74 2.15 2.25
CA VAL A 186 7.98 2.54 2.92
C VAL A 186 9.15 1.90 2.19
N SER A 187 10.10 2.71 1.75
CA SER A 187 11.26 2.24 0.99
C SER A 187 12.42 1.79 1.88
N GLN A 188 12.66 2.48 2.99
CA GLN A 188 13.80 2.25 3.89
C GLN A 188 13.44 2.56 5.33
N VAL A 189 14.05 1.83 6.27
CA VAL A 189 13.95 2.07 7.72
C VAL A 189 15.34 1.97 8.35
N ASP A 190 15.80 3.05 8.96
CA ASP A 190 17.10 3.11 9.61
C ASP A 190 17.08 2.57 11.05
N LEU A 191 18.27 2.24 11.58
CA LEU A 191 18.43 1.78 12.97
C LEU A 191 17.86 2.78 13.99
N SER A 192 17.99 4.09 13.73
CA SER A 192 17.44 5.14 14.58
C SER A 192 15.91 5.12 14.59
N ALA A 193 15.26 4.87 13.44
CA ALA A 193 13.81 4.76 13.37
C ALA A 193 13.29 3.51 14.10
N LEU A 194 14.04 2.39 14.09
CA LEU A 194 13.69 1.20 14.87
C LEU A 194 13.60 1.48 16.38
N ARG A 195 14.39 2.42 16.92
CA ARG A 195 14.30 2.82 18.34
C ARG A 195 12.98 3.51 18.63
N ILE A 196 12.54 4.41 17.75
CA ILE A 196 11.27 5.12 17.90
C ILE A 196 10.09 4.15 17.75
N LEU A 197 10.10 3.27 16.75
CA LEU A 197 9.07 2.23 16.59
C LEU A 197 8.97 1.32 17.82
N ARG A 198 10.11 1.02 18.44
CA ARG A 198 10.13 0.28 19.71
C ARG A 198 9.54 1.10 20.86
N GLN A 199 9.87 2.38 20.97
CA GLN A 199 9.28 3.26 21.97
C GLN A 199 7.75 3.33 21.83
N MET A 200 7.23 3.30 20.59
CA MET A 200 5.78 3.18 20.34
C MET A 200 5.22 1.85 20.89
N ALA A 201 5.90 0.74 20.63
CA ALA A 201 5.49 -0.57 21.16
C ALA A 201 5.50 -0.60 22.69
N ASP A 202 6.56 -0.08 23.32
CA ASP A 202 6.68 -0.02 24.79
C ASP A 202 5.57 0.85 25.39
N ARG A 203 5.17 1.94 24.71
CA ARG A 203 4.07 2.83 25.14
C ARG A 203 2.69 2.19 25.03
N LEU A 204 2.44 1.42 23.97
CA LEU A 204 1.21 0.63 23.81
C LEU A 204 1.15 -0.47 24.88
N GLU A 205 2.25 -1.19 25.10
CA GLU A 205 2.33 -2.27 26.07
C GLU A 205 2.04 -1.79 27.50
N ALA A 206 2.39 -0.54 27.84
CA ALA A 206 2.10 0.05 29.15
C ALA A 206 0.60 0.02 29.53
N HIS A 207 -0.30 -0.04 28.55
CA HIS A 207 -1.75 -0.15 28.75
C HIS A 207 -2.33 -1.47 28.21
N GLY A 208 -1.48 -2.46 27.96
CA GLY A 208 -1.89 -3.78 27.45
C GLY A 208 -2.10 -3.84 25.92
N GLY A 209 -1.74 -2.79 25.19
CA GLY A 209 -1.86 -2.75 23.74
C GLY A 209 -0.75 -3.50 22.99
N MET A 210 -0.94 -3.63 21.68
CA MET A 210 -0.07 -4.38 20.77
C MET A 210 0.20 -3.59 19.48
N LEU A 211 1.44 -3.66 19.00
CA LEU A 211 1.86 -3.06 17.74
C LEU A 211 2.01 -4.11 16.64
N LEU A 212 1.28 -3.96 15.54
CA LEU A 212 1.23 -4.90 14.43
C LEU A 212 1.91 -4.30 13.20
N PHE A 213 2.86 -5.02 12.60
CA PHE A 213 3.51 -4.59 11.35
C PHE A 213 3.00 -5.40 10.16
N THR A 214 2.76 -4.73 9.03
CA THR A 214 2.30 -5.39 7.80
C THR A 214 3.12 -4.96 6.59
N ASN A 215 3.20 -5.84 5.59
CA ASN A 215 3.93 -5.59 4.33
C ASN A 215 5.41 -5.17 4.54
N VAL A 216 6.12 -5.82 5.46
CA VAL A 216 7.55 -5.61 5.69
C VAL A 216 8.37 -6.19 4.53
N HIS A 217 9.01 -5.34 3.72
CA HIS A 217 9.78 -5.77 2.53
C HIS A 217 10.93 -6.73 2.87
N LYS A 218 11.30 -7.64 1.94
CA LYS A 218 12.36 -8.63 2.19
C LYS A 218 13.76 -8.00 2.41
N GLU A 219 14.00 -6.83 1.81
CA GLU A 219 15.22 -6.02 2.01
C GLU A 219 15.32 -5.44 3.44
N MET A 220 14.19 -5.29 4.12
CA MET A 220 14.09 -4.95 5.55
C MET A 220 14.40 -6.14 6.47
N GLY A 221 15.16 -7.14 6.01
CA GLY A 221 15.56 -8.26 6.85
C GLY A 221 14.38 -9.08 7.36
N THR A 222 13.69 -9.77 6.45
CA THR A 222 12.99 -11.05 6.69
C THR A 222 12.35 -11.18 8.09
N SER A 223 11.17 -10.63 8.38
CA SER A 223 10.32 -10.84 9.60
C SER A 223 11.02 -11.39 10.88
N ARG A 224 11.54 -12.64 10.87
CA ARG A 224 12.49 -13.20 11.85
C ARG A 224 13.75 -12.37 12.16
N LYS A 225 14.33 -11.60 11.23
CA LYS A 225 15.53 -10.76 11.43
C LYS A 225 15.15 -9.40 12.03
N VAL A 226 14.03 -8.78 11.63
CA VAL A 226 13.45 -7.63 12.37
C VAL A 226 13.11 -8.04 13.79
N GLN A 227 12.41 -9.17 13.97
CA GLN A 227 12.09 -9.72 15.30
C GLN A 227 13.36 -10.09 16.09
N LYS A 228 14.40 -10.63 15.45
CA LYS A 228 15.71 -10.87 16.09
C LYS A 228 16.49 -9.59 16.39
N SER A 229 16.41 -8.56 15.56
CA SER A 229 17.05 -7.25 15.77
C SER A 229 16.35 -6.51 16.90
N LEU A 230 15.02 -6.58 16.98
CA LEU A 230 14.23 -6.12 18.12
C LEU A 230 14.60 -6.90 19.40
N ARG A 231 14.71 -8.25 19.32
CA ARG A 231 15.21 -9.08 20.44
C ARG A 231 16.65 -8.75 20.87
N LYS A 232 17.50 -8.24 19.98
CA LYS A 232 18.91 -7.92 20.28
C LYS A 232 19.13 -6.52 20.85
N ILE A 233 18.15 -5.62 20.75
CA ILE A 233 18.29 -4.22 21.19
C ILE A 233 17.76 -4.03 22.63
N SER A 234 17.26 -5.07 23.31
CA SER A 234 16.90 -4.99 24.74
C SER A 234 17.65 -6.00 25.62
N PRO A 235 18.56 -5.56 26.49
CA PRO A 235 18.92 -6.35 27.66
C PRO A 235 17.76 -6.28 28.67
N GLY A 236 17.05 -7.39 28.90
CA GLY A 236 16.26 -7.58 30.12
C GLY A 236 14.77 -7.91 30.04
N ARG A 237 14.12 -7.96 28.87
CA ARG A 237 12.73 -8.46 28.76
C ARG A 237 12.51 -9.30 27.50
N PRO A 238 12.15 -10.58 27.61
CA PRO A 238 11.49 -11.32 26.55
C PRO A 238 9.99 -10.98 26.58
N VAL A 239 9.36 -10.91 25.40
CA VAL A 239 8.00 -10.41 25.11
C VAL A 239 8.04 -8.91 24.79
N VAL A 240 8.07 -8.61 23.49
CA VAL A 240 7.58 -7.33 22.98
C VAL A 240 6.25 -7.71 22.34
N ASN A 241 5.17 -7.01 22.69
CA ASN A 241 3.84 -7.15 22.07
C ASN A 241 3.87 -6.64 20.62
N VAL A 242 4.64 -7.32 19.78
CA VAL A 242 4.85 -7.00 18.37
C VAL A 242 4.67 -8.25 17.53
N LEU A 243 3.70 -8.20 16.62
CA LEU A 243 3.49 -9.24 15.61
C LEU A 243 3.69 -8.66 14.21
N THR A 244 3.99 -9.53 13.26
CA THR A 244 4.19 -9.16 11.86
C THR A 244 3.37 -10.06 10.98
N PHE A 245 2.56 -9.44 10.12
CA PHE A 245 1.67 -10.11 9.19
C PHE A 245 2.08 -9.81 7.74
N SER A 246 1.59 -10.66 6.83
CA SER A 246 1.91 -10.53 5.41
C SER A 246 1.19 -9.33 4.78
N ASP A 247 -0.05 -9.08 5.19
CA ASP A 247 -0.88 -7.98 4.72
C ASP A 247 -1.70 -7.35 5.87
N THR A 248 -2.38 -6.25 5.55
CA THR A 248 -3.20 -5.47 6.50
C THR A 248 -4.50 -6.18 6.88
N ASP A 249 -5.05 -7.00 5.99
CA ASP A 249 -6.31 -7.70 6.24
C ASP A 249 -6.13 -8.83 7.26
N GLU A 250 -5.03 -9.58 7.17
CA GLU A 250 -4.62 -10.59 8.15
C GLU A 250 -4.36 -10.00 9.54
N ALA A 251 -3.66 -8.86 9.60
CA ALA A 251 -3.43 -8.16 10.87
C ALA A 251 -4.72 -7.61 11.48
N LEU A 252 -5.64 -7.13 10.63
CA LEU A 252 -6.93 -6.64 11.04
C LEU A 252 -7.84 -7.77 11.52
N GLU A 253 -7.84 -8.93 10.83
CA GLU A 253 -8.54 -10.14 11.28
C GLU A 253 -8.07 -10.54 12.69
N TYR A 254 -6.75 -10.59 12.91
CA TYR A 254 -6.18 -10.89 14.22
C TYR A 254 -6.61 -9.88 15.31
N ALA A 255 -6.56 -8.58 15.02
CA ALA A 255 -6.93 -7.54 15.97
C ALA A 255 -8.44 -7.57 16.29
N GLU A 256 -9.30 -7.80 15.29
CA GLU A 256 -10.74 -7.94 15.46
C GLU A 256 -11.09 -9.17 16.29
N ASP A 257 -10.44 -10.31 16.03
CA ASP A 257 -10.68 -11.54 16.77
C ASP A 257 -10.24 -11.38 18.24
N ALA A 258 -9.08 -10.76 18.48
CA ALA A 258 -8.61 -10.47 19.85
C ALA A 258 -9.51 -9.47 20.59
N LEU A 259 -10.05 -8.46 19.90
CA LEU A 259 -11.03 -7.52 20.46
C LEU A 259 -12.32 -8.25 20.85
N LEU A 260 -12.85 -9.08 19.96
CA LEU A 260 -14.07 -9.85 20.18
C LEU A 260 -13.91 -10.85 21.35
N GLU A 261 -12.79 -11.57 21.42
CA GLU A 261 -12.47 -12.45 22.54
C GLU A 261 -12.37 -11.68 23.86
N GLY A 262 -11.74 -10.50 23.86
CA GLY A 262 -11.64 -9.62 25.02
C GLY A 262 -13.00 -9.10 25.52
N LEU A 263 -13.97 -8.96 24.62
CA LEU A 263 -15.37 -8.61 24.93
C LEU A 263 -16.23 -9.83 25.32
N GLY A 264 -15.65 -11.03 25.34
CA GLY A 264 -16.34 -12.28 25.68
C GLY A 264 -17.19 -12.87 24.56
N ALA A 265 -17.02 -12.40 23.31
CA ALA A 265 -17.71 -12.98 22.16
C ALA A 265 -17.10 -14.36 21.84
N ARG A 266 -17.97 -15.34 21.57
CA ARG A 266 -17.53 -16.68 21.19
C ARG A 266 -17.28 -16.72 19.68
N LEU A 267 -16.02 -16.84 19.29
CA LEU A 267 -15.66 -17.01 17.89
C LEU A 267 -15.93 -18.45 17.43
N PRO A 268 -16.46 -18.66 16.20
CA PRO A 268 -16.60 -19.99 15.62
C PRO A 268 -15.22 -20.65 15.45
N GLU A 269 -15.01 -21.78 16.12
CA GLU A 269 -13.79 -22.57 15.97
C GLU A 269 -13.84 -23.34 14.64
N PRO A 270 -12.87 -23.19 13.73
CA PRO A 270 -12.88 -23.86 12.43
C PRO A 270 -12.92 -25.39 12.49
N GLU A 271 -12.55 -25.96 13.63
CA GLU A 271 -12.42 -27.40 13.88
C GLU A 271 -13.69 -28.00 14.51
N ARG A 272 -14.67 -27.18 14.88
CA ARG A 272 -15.94 -27.65 15.44
C ARG A 272 -17.06 -27.43 14.45
N PRO A 273 -17.81 -28.48 14.09
CA PRO A 273 -18.93 -28.34 13.17
C PRO A 273 -20.04 -27.51 13.83
N LEU A 274 -20.55 -26.51 13.11
CA LEU A 274 -21.67 -25.69 13.53
C LEU A 274 -22.98 -26.24 12.92
N PRO A 275 -24.00 -26.56 13.73
CA PRO A 275 -25.31 -26.96 13.24
C PRO A 275 -25.95 -25.88 12.36
N LEU A 276 -26.74 -26.28 11.35
CA LEU A 276 -27.39 -25.37 10.40
C LEU A 276 -28.26 -24.31 11.11
N GLU A 277 -28.96 -24.70 12.17
CA GLU A 277 -29.78 -23.83 13.04
C GLU A 277 -29.01 -22.66 13.67
N GLN A 278 -27.69 -22.79 13.85
CA GLN A 278 -26.83 -21.76 14.44
C GLN A 278 -26.09 -20.93 13.37
N THR A 279 -26.37 -21.15 12.10
CA THR A 279 -25.75 -20.42 10.98
C THR A 279 -26.48 -19.11 10.72
N GLU A 280 -25.78 -18.14 10.12
CA GLU A 280 -26.37 -16.86 9.74
C GLU A 280 -27.52 -16.99 8.74
N LEU A 281 -27.54 -18.08 7.95
CA LEU A 281 -28.62 -18.34 6.98
C LEU A 281 -29.96 -18.64 7.67
N CYS A 282 -29.92 -19.24 8.87
CA CYS A 282 -31.09 -19.73 9.59
C CYS A 282 -31.48 -18.88 10.80
N ARG A 283 -30.83 -17.73 10.99
CA ARG A 283 -30.94 -16.92 12.22
C ARG A 283 -32.37 -16.50 12.57
N ASP A 284 -33.19 -16.19 11.56
CA ASP A 284 -34.58 -15.75 11.73
C ASP A 284 -35.59 -16.83 11.29
N MET A 285 -35.16 -18.08 11.19
CA MET A 285 -36.00 -19.22 10.84
C MET A 285 -36.49 -19.95 12.08
N THR A 286 -37.74 -20.41 12.04
CA THR A 286 -38.30 -21.35 13.01
C THR A 286 -37.65 -22.73 12.86
N PRO A 287 -37.60 -23.56 13.92
CA PRO A 287 -37.03 -24.91 13.85
C PRO A 287 -37.61 -25.77 12.72
N GLU A 288 -38.92 -25.63 12.44
CA GLU A 288 -39.61 -26.31 11.34
C GLU A 288 -39.13 -25.84 9.97
N GLN A 289 -38.83 -24.54 9.80
CA GLN A 289 -38.26 -24.00 8.57
C GLN A 289 -36.81 -24.46 8.38
N VAL A 290 -36.02 -24.51 9.46
CA VAL A 290 -34.64 -25.01 9.40
C VAL A 290 -34.60 -26.49 9.03
N ALA A 291 -35.47 -27.31 9.61
CA ALA A 291 -35.55 -28.73 9.28
C ALA A 291 -35.92 -28.96 7.81
N ALA A 292 -36.83 -28.15 7.26
CA ALA A 292 -37.21 -28.20 5.86
C ALA A 292 -36.06 -27.81 4.93
N LEU A 293 -35.33 -26.75 5.26
CA LEU A 293 -34.13 -26.34 4.51
C LEU A 293 -33.05 -27.43 4.56
N ALA A 294 -32.79 -27.98 5.76
CA ALA A 294 -31.79 -29.03 5.96
C ALA A 294 -32.07 -30.29 5.14
N ALA A 295 -33.35 -30.65 4.95
CA ALA A 295 -33.75 -31.82 4.19
C ALA A 295 -33.41 -31.73 2.70
N GLU A 296 -33.37 -30.51 2.15
CA GLU A 296 -33.05 -30.25 0.75
C GLU A 296 -31.55 -29.95 0.53
N CYS A 297 -30.76 -29.84 1.60
CA CYS A 297 -29.31 -29.60 1.51
C CYS A 297 -28.52 -30.88 1.23
N ARG A 298 -27.52 -30.78 0.36
CA ARG A 298 -26.51 -31.83 0.13
C ARG A 298 -25.24 -31.55 0.92
N GLN A 299 -24.73 -32.54 1.64
CA GLN A 299 -23.42 -32.43 2.30
C GLN A 299 -22.28 -32.59 1.30
N LEU A 300 -21.29 -31.72 1.39
CA LEU A 300 -20.07 -31.74 0.60
C LEU A 300 -18.85 -31.64 1.50
N GLY A 301 -17.94 -32.61 1.41
CA GLY A 301 -16.66 -32.61 2.11
C GLY A 301 -15.53 -32.29 1.14
N LEU A 302 -14.69 -31.32 1.48
CA LEU A 302 -13.57 -30.88 0.66
C LEU A 302 -12.28 -30.79 1.48
N LYS A 303 -11.15 -31.04 0.82
CA LYS A 303 -9.82 -30.98 1.43
C LYS A 303 -9.15 -29.63 1.23
N GLN A 304 -8.25 -29.29 2.15
CA GLN A 304 -7.41 -28.09 2.02
C GLN A 304 -6.73 -28.03 0.65
N GLY A 305 -6.84 -26.87 -0.01
CA GLY A 305 -6.29 -26.58 -1.33
C GLY A 305 -7.23 -26.88 -2.50
N GLU A 306 -8.35 -27.58 -2.26
CA GLU A 306 -9.34 -27.83 -3.30
C GLU A 306 -10.14 -26.57 -3.65
N ASN A 307 -10.50 -26.42 -4.92
CA ASN A 307 -11.40 -25.36 -5.35
C ASN A 307 -12.81 -25.95 -5.45
N LEU A 308 -13.75 -25.37 -4.69
CA LEU A 308 -15.17 -25.70 -4.81
C LEU A 308 -15.71 -25.31 -6.19
N PHE A 309 -15.34 -24.11 -6.66
CA PHE A 309 -15.57 -23.63 -8.02
C PHE A 309 -14.54 -22.58 -8.38
N ARG A 310 -14.34 -22.34 -9.68
CA ARG A 310 -13.48 -21.30 -10.23
C ARG A 310 -14.31 -20.20 -10.88
N VAL A 311 -13.67 -19.04 -11.08
CA VAL A 311 -14.24 -17.96 -11.89
C VAL A 311 -14.62 -18.49 -13.28
N GLY A 312 -15.84 -18.17 -13.71
CA GLY A 312 -16.39 -18.56 -15.00
C GLY A 312 -17.09 -19.91 -15.01
N ASP A 313 -16.97 -20.73 -13.94
CA ASP A 313 -17.76 -21.96 -13.82
C ASP A 313 -19.25 -21.60 -13.71
N GLU A 314 -20.13 -22.36 -14.34
CA GLU A 314 -21.58 -22.17 -14.20
C GLU A 314 -22.03 -22.53 -12.77
N GLY A 315 -22.74 -21.63 -12.11
CA GLY A 315 -23.20 -21.80 -10.74
C GLY A 315 -24.69 -21.55 -10.59
N ASN A 316 -25.36 -22.41 -9.82
CA ASN A 316 -26.79 -22.30 -9.48
C ASN A 316 -27.09 -22.58 -8.00
N ALA A 317 -26.05 -22.59 -7.15
CA ALA A 317 -26.15 -23.03 -5.76
C ALA A 317 -25.47 -22.06 -4.78
N LEU A 318 -26.02 -22.01 -3.56
CA LEU A 318 -25.38 -21.43 -2.38
C LEU A 318 -24.75 -22.52 -1.52
N TYR A 319 -23.79 -22.12 -0.69
CA TYR A 319 -23.08 -23.00 0.23
C TYR A 319 -23.06 -22.41 1.62
N VAL A 320 -23.33 -23.25 2.62
CA VAL A 320 -23.18 -22.93 4.05
C VAL A 320 -21.98 -23.68 4.60
N VAL A 321 -21.06 -22.96 5.22
CA VAL A 321 -19.88 -23.56 5.85
C VAL A 321 -20.27 -24.08 7.23
N THR A 322 -20.26 -25.39 7.42
CA THR A 322 -20.50 -26.00 8.73
C THR A 322 -19.20 -26.29 9.46
N LEU A 323 -18.10 -26.55 8.74
CA LEU A 323 -16.77 -26.80 9.29
C LEU A 323 -15.70 -26.26 8.31
N GLY A 324 -14.55 -25.84 8.83
CA GLY A 324 -13.39 -25.43 8.02
C GLY A 324 -13.39 -23.95 7.62
N GLU A 325 -12.56 -23.61 6.64
CA GLU A 325 -12.40 -22.24 6.14
C GLU A 325 -12.31 -22.22 4.61
N VAL A 326 -13.06 -21.32 3.97
CA VAL A 326 -13.10 -21.13 2.51
C VAL A 326 -12.83 -19.67 2.16
N ASP A 327 -11.86 -19.42 1.29
CA ASP A 327 -11.56 -18.09 0.76
C ASP A 327 -12.28 -17.86 -0.57
N ILE A 328 -12.89 -16.68 -0.71
CA ILE A 328 -13.47 -16.19 -1.96
C ILE A 328 -12.47 -15.24 -2.62
N LEU A 329 -11.93 -15.65 -3.77
CA LEU A 329 -10.80 -15.01 -4.44
C LEU A 329 -11.22 -14.39 -5.77
N LEU A 330 -11.07 -13.07 -5.91
CA LEU A 330 -11.27 -12.34 -7.16
C LEU A 330 -9.95 -12.21 -7.93
N PRO A 331 -9.86 -12.66 -9.18
CA PRO A 331 -8.67 -12.46 -9.99
C PRO A 331 -8.51 -10.98 -10.35
N THR A 332 -7.37 -10.41 -9.99
CA THR A 332 -6.97 -9.02 -10.31
C THR A 332 -5.85 -8.93 -11.37
N GLY A 333 -5.37 -10.09 -11.85
CA GLY A 333 -4.34 -10.23 -12.88
C GLY A 333 -3.98 -11.71 -13.05
N LYS A 334 -3.03 -12.04 -13.94
CA LYS A 334 -2.67 -13.44 -14.27
C LYS A 334 -2.24 -14.29 -13.06
N HIS A 335 -1.63 -13.67 -12.05
CA HIS A 335 -1.13 -14.38 -10.85
C HIS A 335 -1.52 -13.68 -9.54
N HIS A 336 -2.39 -12.67 -9.60
CA HIS A 336 -2.77 -11.87 -8.44
C HIS A 336 -4.25 -12.01 -8.17
N HIS A 337 -4.57 -12.42 -6.96
CA HIS A 337 -5.94 -12.56 -6.48
C HIS A 337 -6.14 -11.60 -5.32
N LYS A 338 -7.32 -10.96 -5.28
CA LYS A 338 -7.80 -10.21 -4.13
C LYS A 338 -8.79 -11.09 -3.39
N ARG A 339 -8.51 -11.40 -2.12
CA ARG A 339 -9.49 -12.05 -1.25
C ARG A 339 -10.65 -11.09 -0.98
N LEU A 340 -11.85 -11.51 -1.33
CA LEU A 340 -13.09 -10.75 -1.11
C LEU A 340 -13.75 -11.11 0.20
N ALA A 341 -13.69 -12.39 0.57
CA ALA A 341 -14.28 -12.91 1.80
C ALA A 341 -13.47 -14.10 2.30
N LYS A 342 -13.44 -14.28 3.62
CA LYS A 342 -12.98 -15.49 4.29
C LYS A 342 -14.15 -16.05 5.10
N CYS A 343 -14.66 -17.20 4.67
CA CYS A 343 -15.86 -17.84 5.20
C CYS A 343 -15.47 -18.96 6.16
N GLY A 344 -15.88 -18.84 7.43
CA GLY A 344 -15.72 -19.87 8.46
C GLY A 344 -17.06 -20.51 8.86
N PRO A 345 -17.09 -21.40 9.87
CA PRO A 345 -18.31 -22.07 10.29
C PRO A 345 -19.42 -21.06 10.64
N GLY A 346 -20.63 -21.28 10.14
CA GLY A 346 -21.78 -20.40 10.33
C GLY A 346 -22.02 -19.38 9.23
N SER A 347 -21.03 -19.15 8.36
CA SER A 347 -21.17 -18.26 7.20
C SER A 347 -21.72 -19.00 5.98
N PHE A 348 -22.30 -18.25 5.04
CA PHE A 348 -22.74 -18.75 3.75
C PHE A 348 -22.24 -17.84 2.63
N PHE A 349 -22.25 -18.37 1.40
CA PHE A 349 -21.88 -17.63 0.19
C PHE A 349 -22.50 -18.27 -1.06
N GLY A 350 -22.50 -17.54 -2.17
CA GLY A 350 -23.05 -18.03 -3.46
C GLY A 350 -24.52 -17.65 -3.68
N GLU A 351 -25.02 -16.70 -2.89
CA GLU A 351 -26.36 -16.15 -2.91
C GLU A 351 -26.77 -15.67 -4.31
N ILE A 352 -25.87 -14.95 -4.97
CA ILE A 352 -26.12 -14.37 -6.30
C ILE A 352 -26.41 -15.50 -7.29
N SER A 353 -25.58 -16.56 -7.31
CA SER A 353 -25.76 -17.68 -8.24
C SER A 353 -27.00 -18.52 -7.95
N LEU A 354 -27.48 -18.58 -6.70
CA LEU A 354 -28.76 -19.24 -6.40
C LEU A 354 -29.95 -18.44 -6.97
N LEU A 355 -29.92 -17.12 -6.81
CA LEU A 355 -31.01 -16.23 -7.24
C LEU A 355 -31.01 -16.01 -8.75
N GLU A 356 -29.83 -15.79 -9.34
CA GLU A 356 -29.57 -15.56 -10.75
C GLU A 356 -28.46 -16.53 -11.21
N PRO A 357 -28.83 -17.72 -11.73
CA PRO A 357 -27.86 -18.69 -12.23
C PRO A 357 -26.99 -18.12 -13.35
N GLY A 358 -25.70 -18.45 -13.33
CA GLY A 358 -24.74 -17.98 -14.33
C GLY A 358 -23.29 -18.17 -13.90
N PRO A 359 -22.34 -17.59 -14.64
CA PRO A 359 -20.92 -17.78 -14.40
C PRO A 359 -20.47 -17.17 -13.06
N ARG A 360 -19.69 -17.91 -12.28
CA ARG A 360 -19.13 -17.46 -10.99
C ARG A 360 -18.19 -16.28 -11.19
N ALA A 361 -18.37 -15.22 -10.40
CA ALA A 361 -17.52 -14.02 -10.43
C ALA A 361 -16.18 -14.18 -9.68
N ALA A 362 -16.09 -15.15 -8.76
CA ALA A 362 -14.92 -15.40 -7.93
C ALA A 362 -14.62 -16.92 -7.84
N THR A 363 -13.40 -17.27 -7.44
CA THR A 363 -13.01 -18.65 -7.12
C THR A 363 -13.23 -18.90 -5.64
N ALA A 364 -13.89 -20.00 -5.27
CA ALA A 364 -13.97 -20.45 -3.89
C ALA A 364 -12.92 -21.54 -3.65
N GLN A 365 -11.96 -21.28 -2.77
CA GLN A 365 -10.87 -22.19 -2.44
C GLN A 365 -10.88 -22.56 -0.96
N VAL A 366 -10.75 -23.84 -0.67
CA VAL A 366 -10.71 -24.37 0.70
C VAL A 366 -9.33 -24.14 1.30
N VAL A 367 -9.26 -23.37 2.38
CA VAL A 367 -8.00 -23.04 3.08
C VAL A 367 -7.74 -24.00 4.24
N ARG A 368 -8.79 -24.62 4.76
CA ARG A 368 -8.76 -25.67 5.79
C ARG A 368 -9.86 -26.68 5.47
N ASP A 369 -9.58 -27.98 5.63
CA ASP A 369 -10.54 -29.08 5.43
C ASP A 369 -11.96 -28.66 5.86
N ALA A 370 -12.89 -28.70 4.92
CA ALA A 370 -14.19 -28.07 5.07
C ALA A 370 -15.34 -29.05 4.85
N SER A 371 -16.41 -28.87 5.62
CA SER A 371 -17.71 -29.49 5.36
C SER A 371 -18.71 -28.38 5.06
N LEU A 372 -19.40 -28.52 3.94
CA LEU A 372 -20.34 -27.54 3.41
C LEU A 372 -21.71 -28.19 3.23
N LEU A 373 -22.76 -27.38 3.37
CA LEU A 373 -24.10 -27.71 2.91
C LEU A 373 -24.35 -26.95 1.63
N GLU A 374 -24.58 -27.66 0.55
CA GLU A 374 -24.96 -27.11 -0.74
C GLU A 374 -26.48 -27.09 -0.86
N PHE A 375 -27.00 -25.94 -1.28
CA PHE A 375 -28.41 -25.74 -1.56
C PHE A 375 -28.54 -25.12 -2.94
N ASP A 376 -29.07 -25.89 -3.90
CA ASP A 376 -29.13 -25.51 -5.30
C ASP A 376 -30.50 -24.94 -5.70
N ARG A 377 -30.61 -24.56 -6.98
CA ARG A 377 -31.84 -23.98 -7.51
C ARG A 377 -33.03 -24.95 -7.46
N ALA A 378 -32.80 -26.24 -7.68
CA ALA A 378 -33.86 -27.24 -7.64
C ALA A 378 -34.37 -27.43 -6.21
N ALA A 379 -33.46 -27.44 -5.23
CA ALA A 379 -33.78 -27.43 -3.81
C ALA A 379 -34.61 -26.19 -3.40
N LEU A 380 -34.32 -25.01 -3.96
CA LEU A 380 -35.14 -23.81 -3.74
C LEU A 380 -36.57 -23.97 -4.28
N GLU A 381 -36.71 -24.53 -5.48
CA GLU A 381 -38.00 -24.75 -6.12
C GLU A 381 -38.85 -25.78 -5.36
N GLU A 382 -38.23 -26.88 -4.89
CA GLU A 382 -38.89 -27.88 -4.06
C GLU A 382 -39.28 -27.31 -2.69
N LEU A 383 -38.38 -26.55 -2.03
CA LEU A 383 -38.68 -25.90 -0.76
C LEU A 383 -39.85 -24.90 -0.90
N ALA A 384 -39.89 -24.15 -2.00
CA ALA A 384 -40.98 -23.22 -2.29
C ALA A 384 -42.33 -23.92 -2.50
N GLN A 385 -42.33 -25.14 -3.05
CA GLN A 385 -43.54 -25.94 -3.24
C GLN A 385 -43.99 -26.62 -1.94
N ARG A 386 -43.07 -27.25 -1.20
CA ARG A 386 -43.39 -28.02 0.01
C ARG A 386 -43.66 -27.14 1.23
N GLN A 387 -42.85 -26.10 1.42
CA GLN A 387 -42.89 -25.24 2.60
C GLN A 387 -42.65 -23.77 2.20
N PRO A 388 -43.65 -23.10 1.59
CA PRO A 388 -43.51 -21.72 1.09
C PRO A 388 -43.00 -20.73 2.14
N ALA A 389 -43.40 -20.90 3.40
CA ALA A 389 -42.94 -20.05 4.51
C ALA A 389 -41.42 -20.17 4.76
N ALA A 390 -40.81 -21.33 4.54
CA ALA A 390 -39.36 -21.51 4.68
C ALA A 390 -38.62 -20.85 3.51
N ALA A 391 -39.14 -20.99 2.29
CA ALA A 391 -38.58 -20.33 1.11
C ALA A 391 -38.62 -18.79 1.22
N VAL A 392 -39.72 -18.22 1.72
CA VAL A 392 -39.82 -16.77 1.98
C VAL A 392 -38.77 -16.33 3.01
N ALA A 393 -38.66 -17.03 4.14
CA ALA A 393 -37.67 -16.69 5.17
C ALA A 393 -36.22 -16.76 4.65
N LEU A 394 -35.92 -17.74 3.78
CA LEU A 394 -34.63 -17.85 3.10
C LEU A 394 -34.37 -16.64 2.21
N LEU A 395 -35.32 -16.31 1.33
CA LEU A 395 -35.20 -15.17 0.42
C LEU A 395 -35.07 -13.82 1.15
N GLU A 396 -35.78 -13.64 2.27
CA GLU A 396 -35.63 -12.46 3.13
C GLU A 396 -34.24 -12.35 3.75
N THR A 397 -33.65 -13.49 4.16
CA THR A 397 -32.29 -13.54 4.70
C THR A 397 -31.25 -13.23 3.64
N LEU A 398 -31.38 -13.83 2.44
CA LEU A 398 -30.52 -13.54 1.29
C LEU A 398 -30.63 -12.07 0.86
N GLY A 399 -31.85 -11.51 0.80
CA GLY A 399 -32.08 -10.11 0.46
C GLY A 399 -31.45 -9.14 1.45
N ARG A 400 -31.51 -9.43 2.76
CA ARG A 400 -30.83 -8.65 3.80
C ARG A 400 -29.31 -8.72 3.67
N SER A 401 -28.75 -9.91 3.42
CA SER A 401 -27.31 -10.12 3.21
C SER A 401 -26.80 -9.29 2.02
N LEU A 402 -27.41 -9.47 0.84
CA LEU A 402 -27.06 -8.73 -0.37
C LEU A 402 -27.21 -7.21 -0.20
N GLY A 403 -28.26 -6.77 0.50
CA GLY A 403 -28.45 -5.36 0.83
C GLY A 403 -27.33 -4.79 1.71
N LYS A 404 -26.81 -5.58 2.67
CA LYS A 404 -25.68 -5.20 3.52
C LYS A 404 -24.40 -5.10 2.69
N ASP A 405 -24.14 -6.06 1.82
CA ASP A 405 -22.95 -6.11 0.96
C ASP A 405 -22.93 -4.98 -0.08
N LEU A 406 -24.09 -4.63 -0.64
CA LEU A 406 -24.24 -3.47 -1.54
C LEU A 406 -23.95 -2.16 -0.82
N ARG A 407 -24.48 -1.96 0.40
CA ARG A 407 -24.17 -0.77 1.21
C ARG A 407 -22.70 -0.70 1.57
N TRP A 408 -22.10 -1.82 1.93
CA TRP A 408 -20.65 -1.90 2.20
C TRP A 408 -19.83 -1.55 0.96
N SER A 409 -20.15 -2.15 -0.18
CA SER A 409 -19.47 -1.88 -1.46
C SER A 409 -19.59 -0.42 -1.87
N ALA A 410 -20.77 0.20 -1.70
CA ALA A 410 -20.98 1.62 -1.99
C ALA A 410 -20.16 2.53 -1.05
N ARG A 411 -20.03 2.18 0.24
CA ARG A 411 -19.15 2.89 1.19
C ARG A 411 -17.69 2.78 0.75
N GLU A 412 -17.24 1.59 0.38
CA GLU A 412 -15.86 1.37 -0.06
C GLU A 412 -15.56 2.08 -1.39
N LEU A 413 -16.48 2.08 -2.36
CA LEU A 413 -16.32 2.83 -3.62
C LEU A 413 -16.25 4.34 -3.38
N ARG A 414 -17.10 4.92 -2.53
CA ARG A 414 -17.02 6.34 -2.16
C ARG A 414 -15.68 6.67 -1.52
N ARG A 415 -15.19 5.78 -0.67
CA ARG A 415 -13.90 5.92 0.01
C ARG A 415 -12.72 5.87 -0.96
N LEU A 416 -12.79 5.04 -1.99
CA LEU A 416 -11.79 4.99 -3.06
C LEU A 416 -11.88 6.21 -3.99
N ALA A 417 -13.08 6.74 -4.25
CA ALA A 417 -13.30 7.86 -5.16
C ALA A 417 -12.95 9.24 -4.56
N GLN A 418 -12.91 9.37 -3.23
CA GLN A 418 -12.58 10.64 -2.57
C GLN A 418 -11.09 11.02 -2.65
N TRP A 419 -10.26 10.24 -3.36
CA TRP A 419 -8.80 10.40 -3.36
C TRP A 419 -8.16 10.16 -4.71
#